data_AF-A0A0C3P9R7-F1
#
_entry.id   AF-A0A0C3P9R7-F1
#
_cell.length_a   1.000
_cell.length_b   1.000
_cell.length_c   1.000
_cell.angle_alpha   90.00
_cell.angle_beta   90.00
_cell.angle_gamma   90.00
#
_symmetry.space_group_name_H-M   'P 1'
#
loop_
_entity.id
_entity.type
_entity.pdbx_description
1 polymer ?
#
loop_
_entity_poly.entity_id
_entity_poly.type
_entity_poly.pdbx_seq_one_letter_code
_entity_poly.pdbx_strand_id
1 'polypeptide(L)'
;MFSGSPPQAVEGPPTDFQRLTPGYTVCLDELFDERTGRFLGVQLYEEKSTEVAVMNTKQTDLTLSLSNSLDKKASLLDIQASFPLDARGGIVKVEGSTSYLSDAKRNSQARPWILVLKVRTKECRLILSEKGMVTNVLDVVKTKYIAEKRATHFVSSIVYGGDK
;
A
#
# COMPACT_ATOMS: atom_id res chain seq x y z
N MET A 1 16.42 -0.52 -25.41
CA MET A 1 15.72 -1.81 -25.24
C MET A 1 16.22 -2.44 -23.95
N PHE A 2 15.56 -2.19 -22.82
CA PHE A 2 15.87 -2.89 -21.57
C PHE A 2 14.93 -4.10 -21.48
N SER A 3 15.43 -5.24 -21.94
CA SER A 3 14.80 -6.54 -21.73
C SER A 3 15.18 -7.00 -20.32
N GLY A 4 14.35 -6.64 -19.35
CA GLY A 4 14.43 -7.21 -18.01
C GLY A 4 13.51 -8.42 -17.96
N SER A 5 14.09 -9.62 -17.91
CA SER A 5 13.36 -10.87 -17.63
C SER A 5 12.57 -10.71 -16.32
N PRO A 6 11.31 -11.20 -16.25
CA PRO A 6 10.57 -11.14 -15.00
C PRO A 6 11.32 -11.93 -13.90
N PRO A 7 11.43 -11.39 -12.68
CA PRO A 7 12.12 -12.10 -11.60
C PRO A 7 11.41 -13.44 -11.34
N GLN A 8 12.19 -14.51 -11.34
CA GLN A 8 11.73 -15.83 -10.91
C GLN A 8 11.30 -15.74 -9.44
N ALA A 9 10.16 -16.35 -9.12
CA ALA A 9 9.66 -16.45 -7.75
C ALA A 9 10.67 -17.28 -6.93
N VAL A 10 11.42 -16.60 -6.08
CA VAL A 10 12.32 -17.23 -5.11
C VAL A 10 11.45 -17.69 -3.94
N GLU A 11 11.41 -18.99 -3.66
CA GLU A 11 10.86 -19.53 -2.42
C GLU A 11 11.73 -19.08 -1.24
N GLY A 12 11.43 -17.90 -0.71
CA GLY A 12 11.91 -17.40 0.58
C GLY A 12 10.75 -17.27 1.57
N PRO A 13 11.03 -16.95 2.85
CA PRO A 13 9.98 -16.61 3.81
C PRO A 13 9.08 -15.51 3.23
N PRO A 14 7.76 -15.50 3.54
CA PRO A 14 6.82 -14.55 2.98
C PRO A 14 7.38 -13.13 3.16
N THR A 15 7.64 -12.48 2.02
CA THR A 15 8.27 -11.17 2.02
C THR A 15 7.17 -10.16 2.28
N ASP A 16 7.06 -9.74 3.54
CA ASP A 16 6.16 -8.66 3.93
C ASP A 16 6.65 -7.35 3.29
N PHE A 17 5.78 -6.67 2.56
CA PHE A 17 6.04 -5.31 2.07
C PHE A 17 4.88 -4.40 2.44
N GLN A 18 5.17 -3.12 2.67
CA GLN A 18 4.15 -2.11 2.94
C GLN A 18 3.92 -1.28 1.69
N ARG A 19 2.64 -0.99 1.41
CA ARG A 19 2.25 -0.10 0.33
C ARG A 19 1.31 0.98 0.84
N LEU A 20 1.53 2.20 0.37
CA LEU A 20 0.53 3.26 0.49
C LEU A 20 -0.64 2.96 -0.44
N THR A 21 -1.86 3.21 0.04
CA THR A 21 -3.10 2.95 -0.70
C THR A 21 -3.84 4.25 -1.02
N PRO A 22 -3.21 5.22 -1.70
CA PRO A 22 -3.83 6.51 -1.95
C PRO A 22 -5.04 6.37 -2.88
N GLY A 23 -6.21 6.75 -2.39
CA GLY A 23 -7.45 6.75 -3.16
C GLY A 23 -8.05 5.36 -3.46
N TYR A 24 -7.46 4.28 -2.95
CA TYR A 24 -8.02 2.93 -3.07
C TYR A 24 -8.74 2.53 -1.80
N THR A 25 -9.96 2.01 -1.95
CA THR A 25 -10.60 1.24 -0.89
C THR A 25 -9.91 -0.12 -0.83
N VAL A 26 -9.43 -0.49 0.36
CA VAL A 26 -8.76 -1.76 0.59
C VAL A 26 -9.46 -2.48 1.71
N CYS A 27 -9.72 -3.76 1.49
CA CYS A 27 -10.28 -4.65 2.49
C CYS A 27 -9.20 -5.52 3.10
N LEU A 28 -9.36 -5.81 4.39
CA LEU A 28 -8.53 -6.81 5.05
C LEU A 28 -8.78 -8.17 4.39
N ASP A 29 -7.73 -8.98 4.25
CA ASP A 29 -7.76 -10.29 3.58
C ASP A 29 -7.93 -10.26 2.05
N GLU A 30 -7.92 -9.07 1.43
CA GLU A 30 -8.07 -8.93 -0.01
C GLU A 30 -6.80 -9.35 -0.78
N LEU A 31 -6.98 -10.06 -1.90
CA LEU A 31 -5.91 -10.46 -2.80
C LEU A 31 -5.36 -9.27 -3.59
N PHE A 32 -4.05 -9.30 -3.80
CA PHE A 32 -3.29 -8.26 -4.47
C PHE A 32 -2.36 -8.84 -5.54
N ASP A 33 -2.33 -8.18 -6.70
CA ASP A 33 -1.39 -8.46 -7.77
C ASP A 33 -0.36 -7.34 -7.90
N GLU A 34 0.88 -7.63 -7.51
CA GLU A 34 2.00 -6.69 -7.55
C GLU A 34 2.37 -6.28 -8.98
N ARG A 35 2.19 -7.19 -9.95
CA ARG A 35 2.58 -6.95 -11.34
C ARG A 35 1.73 -5.86 -11.99
N THR A 36 0.45 -5.83 -11.64
CA THR A 36 -0.51 -4.83 -12.12
C THR A 36 -0.73 -3.70 -11.13
N GLY A 37 -0.29 -3.87 -9.87
CA GLY A 37 -0.48 -2.90 -8.79
C GLY A 37 -1.92 -2.80 -8.31
N ARG A 38 -2.73 -3.86 -8.47
CA ARG A 38 -4.19 -3.81 -8.24
C ARG A 38 -4.66 -4.74 -7.14
N PHE A 39 -5.63 -4.25 -6.38
CA PHE A 39 -6.45 -5.05 -5.48
C PHE A 39 -7.57 -5.73 -6.29
N LEU A 40 -7.82 -7.01 -6.00
CA LEU A 40 -8.67 -7.86 -6.84
C LEU A 40 -10.12 -7.98 -6.35
N GLY A 41 -10.46 -7.42 -5.18
CA GLY A 41 -11.80 -7.52 -4.59
C GLY A 41 -12.16 -8.93 -4.11
N VAL A 42 -11.18 -9.82 -3.94
CA VAL A 42 -11.38 -11.22 -3.56
C VAL A 42 -10.70 -11.48 -2.23
N GLN A 43 -11.41 -12.08 -1.28
CA GLN A 43 -10.87 -12.46 0.02
C GLN A 43 -10.18 -13.83 -0.06
N LEU A 44 -9.07 -13.99 0.66
CA LEU A 44 -8.30 -15.24 0.68
C LEU A 44 -9.00 -16.33 1.51
N TYR A 45 -9.56 -15.96 2.66
CA TYR A 45 -10.24 -16.85 3.59
C TYR A 45 -11.75 -16.59 3.63
N GLU A 46 -12.50 -17.58 4.14
CA GLU A 46 -13.90 -17.36 4.49
C GLU A 46 -13.98 -16.46 5.73
N GLU A 47 -14.89 -15.47 5.73
CA GLU A 47 -15.06 -14.47 6.80
C GLU A 47 -15.10 -15.07 8.22
N LYS A 48 -15.65 -16.29 8.35
CA LYS A 48 -15.82 -17.01 9.62
C LYS A 48 -14.53 -17.60 10.18
N SER A 49 -13.49 -17.73 9.35
CA SER A 49 -12.23 -18.37 9.72
C SER A 49 -11.14 -17.37 10.13
N THR A 50 -11.50 -16.09 10.15
CA THR A 50 -10.56 -14.99 10.22
C THR A 50 -10.88 -14.12 11.43
N GLU A 51 -9.96 -14.05 12.40
CA GLU A 51 -10.08 -13.12 13.51
C GLU A 51 -9.34 -11.82 13.17
N VAL A 52 -9.97 -10.69 13.50
CA VAL A 52 -9.38 -9.36 13.28
C VAL A 52 -8.98 -8.76 14.61
N ALA A 53 -7.67 -8.59 14.82
CA ALA A 53 -7.18 -7.75 15.90
C ALA A 53 -7.26 -6.28 15.50
N VAL A 54 -7.93 -5.50 16.33
CA VAL A 54 -7.97 -4.05 16.21
C VAL A 54 -7.10 -3.46 17.32
N MET A 55 -6.00 -2.83 16.93
CA MET A 55 -5.18 -2.03 17.82
C MET A 55 -5.48 -0.55 17.60
N ASN A 56 -6.09 0.09 18.59
CA ASN A 56 -6.27 1.54 18.56
C ASN A 56 -4.94 2.21 18.96
N THR A 57 -4.30 2.88 18.00
CA THR A 57 -3.03 3.58 18.19
C THR A 57 -3.24 5.04 17.86
N LYS A 58 -3.03 5.94 18.82
CA LYS A 58 -3.09 7.39 18.57
C LYS A 58 -1.68 7.94 18.58
N GLN A 59 -1.11 8.13 17.40
CA GLN A 59 0.19 8.75 17.20
C GLN A 59 0.04 9.91 16.22
N THR A 60 0.74 11.01 16.46
CA THR A 60 0.67 12.21 15.64
C THR A 60 2.06 12.79 15.49
N ASP A 61 2.47 12.96 14.24
CA ASP A 61 3.79 13.44 13.88
C ASP A 61 3.64 14.67 12.99
N LEU A 62 4.35 15.74 13.35
CA LEU A 62 4.30 17.02 12.64
C LEU A 62 5.67 17.32 12.04
N THR A 63 5.73 17.47 10.73
CA THR A 63 6.96 17.83 10.02
C THR A 63 6.78 19.15 9.26
N LEU A 64 7.70 20.09 9.48
CA LEU A 64 7.79 21.35 8.74
C LEU A 64 8.96 21.30 7.77
N SER A 65 8.74 21.63 6.50
CA SER A 65 9.79 21.62 5.48
C SER A 65 9.69 22.82 4.54
N LEU A 66 10.85 23.33 4.15
CA LEU A 66 11.00 24.44 3.21
C LEU A 66 11.53 23.91 1.86
N SER A 67 10.69 23.25 1.07
CA SER A 67 11.07 22.82 -0.28
C SER A 67 9.92 22.30 -1.12
N ASN A 68 9.83 22.71 -2.37
CA ASN A 68 8.83 22.24 -3.33
C ASN A 68 9.33 21.16 -4.30
N SER A 69 10.52 20.56 -4.11
CA SER A 69 10.96 19.49 -5.01
C SER A 69 10.10 18.25 -4.83
N LEU A 70 9.77 17.58 -5.95
CA LEU A 70 8.97 16.36 -5.94
C LEU A 70 9.58 15.30 -5.01
N ASP A 71 10.90 15.12 -5.04
CA ASP A 71 11.57 14.12 -4.23
C ASP A 71 11.39 14.42 -2.73
N LYS A 72 11.49 15.69 -2.31
CA LYS A 72 11.19 16.04 -0.92
C LYS A 72 9.72 15.85 -0.59
N LYS A 73 8.79 16.15 -1.50
CA LYS A 73 7.37 15.90 -1.28
C LYS A 73 7.07 14.41 -1.11
N ALA A 74 7.69 13.56 -1.93
CA ALA A 74 7.57 12.11 -1.86
C ALA A 74 8.19 11.57 -0.57
N SER A 75 9.39 12.01 -0.20
CA SER A 75 10.05 11.63 1.05
C SER A 75 9.25 12.07 2.28
N LEU A 76 8.62 13.25 2.28
CA LEU A 76 7.80 13.71 3.40
C LEU A 76 6.53 12.87 3.61
N LEU A 77 6.08 12.16 2.58
CA LEU A 77 4.93 11.26 2.62
C LEU A 77 5.34 9.78 2.72
N ASP A 78 6.64 9.49 2.93
CA ASP A 78 7.26 8.14 2.94
C ASP A 78 6.89 7.29 1.72
N ILE A 79 6.77 7.96 0.58
CA ILE A 79 6.46 7.29 -0.68
C ILE A 79 7.76 6.74 -1.25
N GLN A 80 7.82 5.42 -1.46
CA GLN A 80 8.94 4.77 -2.14
C GLN A 80 9.13 5.35 -3.55
N ALA A 81 10.39 5.53 -3.98
CA ALA A 81 10.77 6.23 -5.20
C ALA A 81 10.14 5.74 -6.52
N SER A 82 9.61 4.50 -6.57
CA SER A 82 8.88 3.97 -7.73
C SER A 82 7.52 4.67 -7.93
N PHE A 83 6.82 4.97 -6.84
CA PHE A 83 5.45 5.48 -6.89
C PHE A 83 5.32 6.96 -7.36
N PRO A 84 6.20 7.91 -7.02
CA PRO A 84 6.15 9.28 -7.51
C PRO A 84 6.33 9.37 -9.03
N LEU A 85 7.08 8.44 -9.60
CA LEU A 85 7.27 8.34 -11.05
C LEU A 85 5.99 7.87 -11.74
N ASP A 86 5.36 6.82 -11.21
CA ASP A 86 4.08 6.29 -11.69
C ASP A 86 2.95 7.32 -11.56
N ALA A 87 2.94 8.09 -10.47
CA ALA A 87 2.01 9.20 -10.25
C ALA A 87 2.19 10.31 -11.30
N ARG A 88 3.43 10.71 -11.63
CA ARG A 88 3.69 11.71 -12.68
C ARG A 88 3.40 11.19 -14.09
N GLY A 89 3.55 9.88 -14.31
CA GLY A 89 3.17 9.21 -15.55
C GLY A 89 1.66 8.97 -15.71
N GLY A 90 0.85 9.26 -14.68
CA GLY A 90 -0.60 9.03 -14.68
C GLY A 90 -1.01 7.55 -14.55
N ILE A 91 -0.06 6.67 -14.19
CA ILE A 91 -0.28 5.22 -14.02
C ILE A 91 -1.08 4.95 -12.75
N VAL A 92 -0.93 5.81 -11.73
CA VAL A 92 -1.65 5.71 -10.46
C VAL A 92 -2.51 6.95 -10.25
N LYS A 93 -3.78 6.74 -9.87
CA LYS A 93 -4.69 7.80 -9.44
C LYS A 93 -4.23 8.34 -8.09
N VAL A 94 -3.93 9.62 -8.04
CA VAL A 94 -3.50 10.32 -6.82
C VAL A 94 -4.67 11.15 -6.30
N GLU A 95 -5.17 10.85 -5.10
CA GLU A 95 -6.36 11.48 -4.51
C GLU A 95 -6.13 11.84 -3.03
N GLY A 96 -6.99 12.70 -2.48
CA GLY A 96 -6.89 13.15 -1.08
C GLY A 96 -5.55 13.82 -0.77
N SER A 97 -4.95 13.49 0.37
CA SER A 97 -3.68 14.08 0.83
C SER A 97 -2.49 13.83 -0.10
N THR A 98 -2.55 12.81 -0.95
CA THR A 98 -1.47 12.54 -1.91
C THR A 98 -1.51 13.42 -3.15
N SER A 99 -2.65 14.08 -3.43
CA SER A 99 -2.78 15.06 -4.53
C SER A 99 -1.76 16.20 -4.44
N TYR A 100 -1.24 16.43 -3.23
CA TYR A 100 -0.13 17.31 -2.93
C TYR A 100 1.15 17.03 -3.76
N LEU A 101 1.39 15.79 -4.18
CA LEU A 101 2.50 15.42 -5.07
C LEU A 101 2.39 16.08 -6.44
N SER A 102 1.17 16.31 -6.91
CA SER A 102 0.86 16.90 -8.21
C SER A 102 0.81 18.43 -8.16
N ASP A 103 0.87 19.04 -6.97
CA ASP A 103 0.89 20.49 -6.82
C ASP A 103 2.26 21.06 -7.25
N ALA A 104 2.29 21.83 -8.34
CA ALA A 104 3.49 22.46 -8.86
C ALA A 104 3.42 23.98 -8.65
N LYS A 105 4.27 24.49 -7.74
CA LYS A 105 4.41 25.93 -7.55
C LYS A 105 5.11 26.57 -8.75
N ARG A 106 4.44 27.50 -9.43
CA ARG A 106 4.88 28.09 -10.70
C ARG A 106 5.71 29.37 -10.59
N ASN A 107 5.79 29.99 -9.40
CA ASN A 107 6.50 31.26 -9.21
C ASN A 107 7.88 31.07 -8.57
N SER A 108 8.94 31.49 -9.28
CA SER A 108 10.34 31.39 -8.86
C SER A 108 10.72 32.32 -7.70
N GLN A 109 9.97 33.39 -7.45
CA GLN A 109 10.20 34.33 -6.36
C GLN A 109 9.55 33.90 -5.04
N ALA A 110 8.62 32.96 -5.09
CA ALA A 110 7.82 32.59 -3.95
C ALA A 110 8.46 31.42 -3.19
N ARG A 111 8.89 31.64 -1.94
CA ARG A 111 9.42 30.57 -1.07
C ARG A 111 8.28 29.65 -0.59
N PRO A 112 8.25 28.35 -0.93
CA PRO A 112 7.22 27.43 -0.47
C PRO A 112 7.52 26.95 0.94
N TRP A 113 6.52 27.01 1.82
CA TRP A 113 6.54 26.43 3.16
C TRP A 113 5.51 25.31 3.18
N ILE A 114 5.88 24.17 3.74
CA ILE A 114 5.06 22.97 3.73
C ILE A 114 4.99 22.44 5.15
N LEU A 115 3.75 22.30 5.61
CA LEU A 115 3.42 21.63 6.86
C LEU A 115 2.80 20.28 6.52
N VAL A 116 3.43 19.21 6.98
CA VAL A 116 2.90 17.85 6.86
C VAL A 116 2.50 17.40 8.26
N LEU A 117 1.20 17.15 8.43
CA LEU A 117 0.64 16.54 9.62
C LEU A 117 0.35 15.07 9.31
N LYS A 118 1.04 14.17 9.99
CA LYS A 118 0.83 12.74 9.94
C LYS A 118 0.09 12.31 11.20
N VAL A 119 -0.95 11.52 11.05
CA VAL A 119 -1.78 11.06 12.16
C VAL A 119 -2.05 9.58 11.92
N ARG A 120 -1.63 8.73 12.85
CA ARG A 120 -2.00 7.32 12.92
C ARG A 120 -3.08 7.17 13.98
N THR A 121 -4.16 6.49 13.61
CA THR A 121 -5.38 6.40 14.45
C THR A 121 -5.73 4.97 14.85
N LYS A 122 -5.47 4.00 13.97
CA LYS A 122 -5.87 2.61 14.17
C LYS A 122 -5.03 1.69 13.30
N GLU A 123 -4.80 0.47 13.78
CA GLU A 123 -4.29 -0.62 12.98
C GLU A 123 -5.24 -1.82 13.11
N CYS A 124 -5.65 -2.37 11.97
CA CYS A 124 -6.37 -3.63 11.89
C CYS A 124 -5.40 -4.69 11.35
N ARG A 125 -5.25 -5.80 12.05
CA ARG A 125 -4.39 -6.91 11.61
C ARG A 125 -5.17 -8.22 11.65
N LEU A 126 -4.95 -9.05 10.64
CA LEU A 126 -5.41 -10.42 10.63
C LEU A 126 -4.65 -11.24 11.66
N ILE A 127 -5.40 -11.85 12.59
CA ILE A 127 -4.90 -12.94 13.40
C ILE A 127 -5.26 -14.23 12.69
N LEU A 128 -4.24 -14.90 12.19
CA LEU A 128 -4.35 -16.23 11.63
C LEU A 128 -3.76 -17.19 12.64
N SER A 129 -4.56 -18.17 13.08
CA SER A 129 -4.01 -19.30 13.81
C SER A 129 -3.13 -20.12 12.87
N GLU A 130 -1.99 -20.60 13.36
CA GLU A 130 -0.95 -21.29 12.57
C GLU A 130 -1.50 -22.49 11.77
N LYS A 131 -2.60 -23.10 12.25
CA LYS A 131 -3.34 -24.19 11.61
C LYS A 131 -4.30 -23.73 10.49
N GLY A 132 -4.79 -22.49 10.56
CA GLY A 132 -5.76 -21.90 9.63
C GLY A 132 -5.14 -21.41 8.31
N MET A 133 -3.84 -21.08 8.30
CA MET A 133 -3.15 -20.59 7.10
C MET A 133 -3.17 -21.56 5.90
N VAL A 134 -3.32 -22.87 6.15
CA VAL A 134 -3.25 -23.90 5.09
C VAL A 134 -4.62 -24.52 4.78
N THR A 135 -5.52 -24.59 5.77
CA THR A 135 -6.74 -25.40 5.69
C THR A 135 -7.97 -24.64 5.22
N ASN A 136 -8.07 -23.33 5.48
CA ASN A 136 -9.32 -22.57 5.29
C ASN A 136 -9.31 -21.59 4.11
N VAL A 137 -8.29 -21.66 3.23
CA VAL A 137 -8.27 -20.86 2.00
C VAL A 137 -9.36 -21.34 1.05
N LEU A 138 -10.14 -20.39 0.50
CA LEU A 138 -11.24 -20.68 -0.43
C LEU A 138 -10.75 -21.47 -1.65
N ASP A 139 -11.45 -22.54 -2.02
CA ASP A 139 -11.05 -23.42 -3.13
C ASP A 139 -11.00 -22.67 -4.47
N VAL A 140 -11.92 -21.72 -4.66
CA VAL A 140 -11.94 -20.80 -5.82
C VAL A 140 -10.66 -19.95 -5.88
N VAL A 141 -10.12 -19.54 -4.73
CA VAL A 141 -8.87 -18.77 -4.67
C VAL A 141 -7.68 -19.64 -5.02
N LYS A 142 -7.61 -20.86 -4.47
CA LYS A 142 -6.55 -21.83 -4.79
C LYS A 142 -6.49 -22.12 -6.30
N THR A 143 -7.63 -22.43 -6.89
CA THR A 143 -7.72 -22.85 -8.29
C THR A 143 -7.61 -21.70 -9.29
N LYS A 144 -8.31 -20.58 -9.07
CA LYS A 144 -8.35 -19.48 -10.07
C LYS A 144 -7.32 -18.38 -9.85
N TYR A 145 -6.86 -18.16 -8.63
CA TYR A 145 -6.00 -17.01 -8.33
C TYR A 145 -4.56 -17.41 -8.01
N ILE A 146 -4.37 -18.50 -7.26
CA ILE A 146 -3.05 -19.01 -6.92
C ILE A 146 -2.49 -19.87 -8.07
N ALA A 147 -3.22 -20.90 -8.51
CA ALA A 147 -2.72 -21.81 -9.55
C ALA A 147 -2.52 -21.10 -10.90
N GLU A 148 -3.42 -20.18 -11.26
CA GLU A 148 -3.28 -19.33 -12.46
C GLU A 148 -2.37 -18.10 -12.25
N LYS A 149 -1.75 -17.95 -11.08
CA LYS A 149 -0.84 -16.85 -10.72
C LYS A 149 -1.44 -15.45 -10.92
N ARG A 150 -2.75 -15.28 -10.71
CA ARG A 150 -3.45 -13.98 -10.82
C ARG A 150 -3.31 -13.11 -9.57
N ALA A 151 -2.99 -13.72 -8.42
CA ALA A 151 -2.65 -12.99 -7.20
C ALA A 151 -1.20 -13.29 -6.79
N THR A 152 -0.59 -12.35 -6.10
CA THR A 152 0.79 -12.46 -5.59
C THR A 152 0.85 -12.36 -4.07
N HIS A 153 -0.01 -11.52 -3.49
CA HIS A 153 -0.03 -11.22 -2.07
C HIS A 153 -1.49 -11.09 -1.60
N PHE A 154 -1.69 -10.93 -0.30
CA PHE A 154 -2.98 -10.59 0.30
C PHE A 154 -2.78 -9.56 1.42
N VAL A 155 -3.83 -8.84 1.80
CA VAL A 155 -3.77 -7.79 2.81
C VAL A 155 -3.82 -8.39 4.22
N SER A 156 -2.68 -8.47 4.88
CA SER A 156 -2.55 -9.00 6.25
C SER A 156 -2.82 -7.96 7.35
N SER A 157 -2.55 -6.68 7.08
CA SER A 157 -2.85 -5.57 8.00
C SER A 157 -3.15 -4.27 7.25
N ILE A 158 -3.92 -3.40 7.89
CA ILE A 158 -4.26 -2.06 7.42
C ILE A 158 -3.98 -1.09 8.57
N VAL A 159 -3.13 -0.11 8.31
CA VAL A 159 -2.93 1.03 9.19
C VAL A 159 -3.79 2.18 8.67
N TYR A 160 -4.66 2.69 9.54
CA TYR A 160 -5.51 3.85 9.28
C TYR A 160 -4.86 5.11 9.83
N GLY A 161 -4.85 6.12 8.97
CA GLY A 161 -4.03 7.29 9.21
C GLY A 161 -2.61 7.07 8.71
N GLY A 162 -1.96 8.13 8.25
CA GLY A 162 -0.63 8.05 7.67
C GLY A 162 0.45 8.12 8.74
N ASP A 163 1.40 7.19 8.69
CA ASP A 163 2.81 7.35 9.09
C ASP A 163 3.62 6.08 8.78
N LYS A 164 4.96 6.21 8.74
CA LYS A 164 5.89 5.15 9.14
C LYS A 164 7.13 5.72 9.84
#